data_AF-A0A3M0HG05-F1
#
_entry.id   AF-A0A3M0HG05-F1
#
_cell.length_a   1.000
_cell.length_b   1.000
_cell.length_c   1.000
_cell.angle_alpha   90.00
_cell.angle_beta   90.00
_cell.angle_gamma   90.00
#
_symmetry.space_group_name_H-M   'P 1'
#
loop_
_entity.id
_entity.type
_entity.pdbx_description
1 polymer ?
#
loop_
_entity_poly.entity_id
_entity_poly.type
_entity_poly.pdbx_seq_one_letter_code
_entity_poly.pdbx_strand_id
1 'polypeptide(L)'
;MTNRPRAATLDRVGKAIDLRNSGATWQHVADQLGYRSPSSAAASVRQYVDRMAEGNDVGHLLAMEELKLQQRERYIMAAAAEVPADDVGGRDTVDKARDRIAKHRAFIHGLGKVNVDHTVTVQPSTTTILADARKRLLEIDGTIEGEIVE
;
A
#
# COMPACT_ATOMS: atom_id res chain seq x y z
N MET A 1 2.65 -36.39 13.77
CA MET A 1 3.85 -35.64 13.32
C MET A 1 3.41 -34.22 12.97
N THR A 2 3.77 -33.24 13.79
CA THR A 2 3.26 -31.86 13.74
C THR A 2 3.74 -31.10 12.50
N ASN A 3 2.78 -30.46 11.84
CA ASN A 3 2.84 -29.65 10.60
C ASN A 3 3.68 -28.35 10.73
N ARG A 4 4.86 -28.39 11.39
CA ARG A 4 5.77 -27.24 11.62
C ARG A 4 6.07 -26.40 10.36
N PRO A 5 6.32 -26.96 9.16
CA PRO A 5 6.62 -26.13 7.99
C PRO A 5 5.43 -25.29 7.50
N ARG A 6 4.18 -25.71 7.78
CA ARG A 6 2.99 -24.91 7.44
C ARG A 6 2.83 -23.70 8.36
N ALA A 7 3.03 -23.85 9.67
CA ALA A 7 2.88 -22.75 10.63
C ALA A 7 3.90 -21.62 10.39
N ALA A 8 5.17 -21.97 10.15
CA ALA A 8 6.21 -20.98 9.84
C ALA A 8 5.97 -20.27 8.50
N THR A 9 5.40 -20.95 7.51
CA THR A 9 5.05 -20.36 6.21
C THR A 9 3.86 -19.39 6.35
N LEU A 10 2.87 -19.73 7.18
CA LEU A 10 1.70 -18.88 7.43
C LEU A 10 2.08 -17.60 8.19
N ASP A 11 2.91 -17.70 9.23
CA ASP A 11 3.42 -16.54 9.97
C ASP A 11 4.21 -15.58 9.06
N ARG A 12 5.05 -16.14 8.18
CA ARG A 12 5.81 -15.37 7.20
C ARG A 12 4.92 -14.69 6.15
N VAL A 13 3.81 -15.32 5.76
CA VAL A 13 2.85 -14.70 4.83
C VAL A 13 2.00 -13.64 5.53
N GLY A 14 1.62 -13.84 6.80
CA GLY A 14 0.94 -12.82 7.61
C GLY A 14 1.77 -11.54 7.74
N LYS A 15 3.05 -11.67 8.11
CA LYS A 15 4.00 -10.54 8.16
C LYS A 15 4.19 -9.87 6.80
N ALA A 16 4.15 -10.63 5.71
CA ALA A 16 4.23 -10.07 4.35
C ALA A 16 3.01 -9.22 3.99
N ILE A 17 1.81 -9.62 4.45
CA ILE A 17 0.57 -8.86 4.28
C ILE A 17 0.63 -7.57 5.11
N ASP A 18 1.06 -7.64 6.36
CA ASP A 18 1.18 -6.46 7.24
C ASP A 18 2.11 -5.40 6.64
N LEU A 19 3.29 -5.82 6.15
CA LEU A 19 4.23 -4.93 5.47
C LEU A 19 3.65 -4.32 4.19
N ARG A 20 2.86 -5.07 3.42
CA ARG A 20 2.18 -4.53 2.24
C ARG A 20 1.10 -3.53 2.59
N ASN A 21 0.36 -3.77 3.67
CA ASN A 21 -0.66 -2.85 4.18
C ASN A 21 -0.04 -1.56 4.73
N SER A 22 1.18 -1.62 5.28
CA SER A 22 1.96 -0.45 5.68
C SER A 22 2.65 0.25 4.50
N GLY A 23 2.42 -0.19 3.26
CA GLY A 23 2.94 0.45 2.05
C GLY A 23 4.31 -0.05 1.56
N ALA A 24 4.90 -1.07 2.18
CA ALA A 24 6.21 -1.58 1.76
C ALA A 24 6.18 -2.19 0.35
N THR A 25 7.26 -2.06 -0.42
CA THR A 25 7.36 -2.68 -1.75
C THR A 25 7.58 -4.19 -1.65
N TRP A 26 7.23 -4.95 -2.69
CA TRP A 26 7.51 -6.40 -2.72
C TRP A 26 9.00 -6.75 -2.63
N GLN A 27 9.87 -5.83 -3.07
CA GLN A 27 11.31 -5.94 -2.88
C GLN A 27 11.65 -5.90 -1.39
N HIS A 28 11.18 -4.88 -0.67
CA HIS A 28 11.39 -4.76 0.77
C HIS A 28 10.83 -5.96 1.54
N VAL A 29 9.64 -6.43 1.20
CA VAL A 29 9.02 -7.62 1.80
C VAL A 29 9.86 -8.87 1.57
N ALA A 30 10.44 -9.02 0.38
CA ALA A 30 11.28 -10.17 0.07
C ALA A 30 12.59 -10.16 0.86
N ASP A 31 13.25 -9.00 0.91
CA ASP A 31 14.52 -8.82 1.62
C ASP A 31 14.34 -8.99 3.14
N GLN A 32 13.25 -8.44 3.70
CA GLN A 32 12.99 -8.48 5.15
C GLN A 32 12.52 -9.84 5.65
N LEU A 33 11.80 -10.61 4.84
CA LEU A 33 11.22 -11.90 5.22
C LEU A 33 11.94 -13.11 4.60
N GLY A 34 13.03 -12.87 3.87
CA GLY A 34 13.86 -13.91 3.27
C GLY A 34 13.16 -14.68 2.14
N TYR A 35 12.37 -14.00 1.31
CA TYR A 35 11.87 -14.60 0.07
C TYR A 35 12.97 -14.56 -1.01
N ARG A 36 12.99 -15.58 -1.88
CA ARG A 36 13.98 -15.68 -2.97
C ARG A 36 13.92 -14.54 -3.99
N SER A 37 12.76 -13.88 -4.10
CA SER A 37 12.53 -12.77 -5.01
C SER A 37 11.24 -12.01 -4.65
N PRO A 38 11.07 -10.76 -5.11
CA PRO A 38 9.84 -9.99 -4.94
C PRO A 38 8.62 -10.71 -5.51
N SER A 39 8.78 -11.32 -6.68
CA SER A 39 7.75 -12.10 -7.36
C SER A 39 7.31 -13.29 -6.53
N SER A 40 8.23 -13.93 -5.81
CA SER A 40 7.93 -15.08 -4.94
C SER A 40 7.19 -14.68 -3.66
N ALA A 41 7.48 -13.50 -3.11
CA ALA A 41 6.72 -12.94 -2.00
C ALA A 41 5.28 -12.63 -2.43
N ALA A 42 5.11 -11.95 -3.58
CA ALA A 42 3.80 -11.64 -4.15
C ALA A 42 2.98 -12.90 -4.46
N ALA A 43 3.60 -13.91 -5.08
CA ALA A 43 2.94 -15.18 -5.39
C ALA A 43 2.51 -15.94 -4.12
N SER A 44 3.34 -15.93 -3.07
CA SER A 44 3.03 -16.59 -1.80
C SER A 44 1.85 -15.94 -1.08
N VAL A 45 1.80 -14.60 -1.08
CA VAL A 45 0.67 -13.84 -0.52
C VAL A 45 -0.58 -14.08 -1.36
N ARG A 46 -0.50 -13.99 -2.69
CA ARG A 46 -1.65 -14.26 -3.58
C ARG A 46 -2.21 -15.65 -3.36
N GLN A 47 -1.38 -16.69 -3.38
CA GLN A 47 -1.82 -18.07 -3.15
C GLN A 47 -2.41 -18.28 -1.74
N TYR A 48 -2.00 -17.50 -0.75
CA TYR A 48 -2.61 -17.54 0.57
C TYR A 48 -3.96 -16.84 0.61
N VAL A 49 -4.07 -15.66 -0.01
CA VAL A 49 -5.34 -14.94 -0.16
C VAL A 49 -6.34 -15.77 -0.96
N ASP A 50 -5.91 -16.39 -2.07
CA ASP A 50 -6.74 -17.26 -2.90
C ASP A 50 -7.23 -18.48 -2.11
N ARG A 51 -6.35 -19.14 -1.34
CA ARG A 51 -6.76 -20.26 -0.45
C ARG A 51 -7.65 -19.84 0.70
N MET A 52 -7.49 -18.62 1.22
CA MET A 52 -8.39 -18.05 2.22
C MET A 52 -9.74 -17.69 1.59
N ALA A 53 -9.75 -17.26 0.33
CA ALA A 53 -10.96 -16.98 -0.44
C ALA A 53 -11.72 -18.26 -0.84
N GLU A 54 -11.00 -19.35 -1.11
CA GLU A 54 -11.58 -20.69 -1.34
C GLU A 54 -12.31 -21.26 -0.11
N GLY A 55 -12.11 -20.68 1.09
CA GLY A 55 -12.78 -21.07 2.34
C GLY A 55 -13.63 -19.98 3.03
N ASN A 56 -13.45 -18.71 2.68
CA ASN A 56 -14.21 -17.56 3.16
C ASN A 56 -14.53 -16.66 1.97
N ASP A 57 -15.78 -16.69 1.53
CA ASP A 57 -16.23 -15.87 0.41
C ASP A 57 -15.97 -14.39 0.72
N VAL A 58 -15.05 -13.76 -0.02
CA VAL A 58 -14.81 -12.32 0.04
C VAL A 58 -16.12 -11.55 -0.18
N GLY A 59 -17.05 -12.12 -0.97
CA GLY A 59 -18.41 -11.63 -1.09
C GLY A 59 -19.17 -11.64 0.22
N HIS A 60 -19.00 -12.63 1.09
CA HIS A 60 -19.61 -12.68 2.42
C HIS A 60 -19.06 -11.60 3.36
N LEU A 61 -17.75 -11.37 3.37
CA LEU A 61 -17.14 -10.31 4.20
C LEU A 61 -17.56 -8.92 3.72
N LEU A 62 -17.58 -8.68 2.40
CA LEU A 62 -18.07 -7.43 1.83
C LEU A 62 -19.58 -7.25 2.08
N ALA A 63 -20.37 -8.32 2.00
CA ALA A 63 -21.79 -8.28 2.33
C ALA A 63 -22.05 -7.99 3.82
N MET A 64 -21.24 -8.54 4.72
CA MET A 64 -21.30 -8.24 6.16
C MET A 64 -20.93 -6.78 6.44
N GLU A 65 -19.91 -6.23 5.79
CA GLU A 65 -19.56 -4.81 5.95
C GLU A 65 -20.63 -3.88 5.35
N GLU A 66 -21.21 -4.22 4.21
CA GLU A 66 -22.33 -3.47 3.63
C GLU A 66 -23.55 -3.44 4.56
N LEU A 67 -23.89 -4.58 5.19
CA LEU A 67 -24.95 -4.66 6.21
C LEU A 67 -24.68 -3.74 7.42
N LYS A 68 -23.43 -3.68 7.90
CA LYS A 68 -23.05 -2.78 9.01
C LYS A 68 -23.21 -1.31 8.61
N LEU A 69 -22.86 -0.94 7.38
CA LEU A 69 -23.04 0.43 6.88
C LEU A 69 -24.52 0.79 6.74
N GLN A 70 -25.34 -0.13 6.24
CA GLN A 70 -26.79 0.06 6.17
C GLN A 70 -27.39 0.27 7.56
N GLN A 71 -26.96 -0.50 8.55
CA GLN A 71 -27.43 -0.33 9.92
C GLN A 71 -27.02 1.03 10.51
N ARG A 72 -25.77 1.46 10.28
CA ARG A 72 -25.28 2.78 10.72
C ARG A 72 -26.04 3.92 10.04
N GLU A 73 -26.33 3.80 8.75
CA GLU A 73 -27.12 4.78 8.01
C GLU A 73 -28.53 4.93 8.62
N ARG A 74 -29.20 3.82 8.98
CA ARG A 74 -30.50 3.86 9.66
C ARG A 74 -30.43 4.61 10.99
N TYR A 75 -29.40 4.36 11.81
CA TYR A 75 -29.23 5.07 13.08
C TYR A 75 -28.97 6.57 12.88
N ILE A 76 -28.16 6.94 11.89
CA ILE A 76 -27.88 8.35 11.57
C ILE A 76 -29.14 9.04 11.04
N MET A 77 -29.94 8.37 10.22
CA MET A 77 -31.20 8.93 9.71
C MET A 77 -32.23 9.10 10.84
N ALA A 78 -32.31 8.15 11.78
CA ALA A 78 -33.15 8.29 12.97
C ALA A 78 -32.67 9.45 13.85
N ALA A 79 -31.37 9.55 14.10
CA ALA A 79 -30.79 10.66 14.86
C ALA A 79 -31.03 12.02 14.16
N ALA A 80 -30.93 12.06 12.83
CA ALA A 80 -31.16 13.26 12.03
C ALA A 80 -32.61 13.75 12.10
N ALA A 81 -33.58 12.86 12.29
CA ALA A 81 -34.99 13.22 12.45
C ALA A 81 -35.27 13.94 13.78
N GLU A 82 -34.45 13.68 14.80
CA GLU A 82 -34.53 14.31 16.11
C GLU A 82 -33.76 15.65 16.16
N VAL A 83 -32.97 15.98 15.14
CA VAL A 83 -32.21 17.24 15.10
C VAL A 83 -33.15 18.40 14.73
N PRO A 84 -33.26 19.43 15.58
CA PRO A 84 -34.08 20.62 15.29
C PRO A 84 -33.65 21.34 14.00
N ALA A 85 -34.60 22.05 13.37
CA ALA A 85 -34.34 22.65 12.06
C ALA A 85 -33.37 23.84 12.09
N ASP A 86 -33.22 24.42 13.26
CA ASP A 86 -32.38 25.54 13.62
C ASP A 86 -31.03 25.11 14.22
N ASP A 87 -30.84 23.82 14.53
CA ASP A 87 -29.56 23.29 14.99
C ASP A 87 -28.61 22.98 13.83
N VAL A 88 -27.88 24.01 13.41
CA VAL A 88 -26.87 23.92 12.34
C VAL A 88 -25.74 22.95 12.70
N GLY A 89 -25.34 22.87 13.98
CA GLY A 89 -24.23 22.02 14.43
C GLY A 89 -24.59 20.54 14.44
N GLY A 90 -25.80 20.22 14.89
CA GLY A 90 -26.36 18.88 14.81
C GLY A 90 -26.48 18.39 13.36
N ARG A 91 -26.97 19.26 12.46
CA ARG A 91 -27.09 18.96 11.02
C ARG A 91 -25.74 18.73 10.34
N ASP A 92 -24.76 19.59 10.61
CA ASP A 92 -23.39 19.42 10.09
C ASP A 92 -22.75 18.10 10.57
N THR A 93 -23.03 17.69 11.81
CA THR A 93 -22.55 16.40 12.36
C THR A 93 -23.17 15.20 11.62
N VAL A 94 -24.46 15.26 11.34
CA VAL A 94 -25.18 14.24 10.55
C VAL A 94 -24.62 14.17 9.12
N ASP A 95 -24.41 15.30 8.47
CA ASP A 95 -23.92 15.34 7.09
C ASP A 95 -22.48 14.81 6.99
N LYS A 96 -21.60 15.14 7.94
CA LYS A 96 -20.26 14.53 8.06
C LYS A 96 -20.30 13.03 8.29
N ALA A 97 -21.28 12.53 9.05
CA ALA A 97 -21.44 11.09 9.27
C ALA A 97 -21.91 10.38 7.98
N ARG A 98 -22.83 10.98 7.23
CA ARG A 98 -23.28 10.50 5.92
C ARG A 98 -22.15 10.48 4.89
N ASP A 99 -21.38 11.56 4.80
CA ASP A 99 -20.24 11.65 3.88
C ASP A 99 -19.18 10.57 4.15
N ARG A 100 -18.91 10.25 5.44
CA ARG A 100 -18.02 9.14 5.81
C ARG A 100 -18.55 7.77 5.37
N ILE A 101 -19.85 7.52 5.49
CA ILE A 101 -20.47 6.27 5.02
C ILE A 101 -20.38 6.17 3.49
N ALA A 102 -20.69 7.25 2.79
CA ALA A 102 -20.61 7.31 1.33
C ALA A 102 -19.18 7.05 0.82
N LYS A 103 -18.17 7.66 1.46
CA LYS A 103 -16.74 7.39 1.16
C LYS A 103 -16.36 5.94 1.43
N HIS A 104 -16.85 5.35 2.51
CA HIS A 104 -16.55 3.95 2.85
C HIS A 104 -17.19 2.97 1.86
N ARG A 105 -18.44 3.20 1.43
CA ARG A 105 -19.07 2.42 0.35
C ARG A 105 -18.36 2.62 -0.99
N ALA A 106 -17.97 3.84 -1.32
CA ALA A 106 -17.20 4.10 -2.54
C ALA A 106 -15.87 3.32 -2.54
N PHE A 107 -15.20 3.18 -1.39
CA PHE A 107 -14.02 2.34 -1.25
C PHE A 107 -14.33 0.84 -1.45
N ILE A 108 -15.38 0.32 -0.81
CA ILE A 108 -15.85 -1.07 -0.99
C ILE A 108 -16.12 -1.40 -2.46
N HIS A 109 -16.69 -0.45 -3.20
CA HIS A 109 -17.00 -0.61 -4.63
C HIS A 109 -15.87 -0.19 -5.57
N GLY A 110 -14.67 0.15 -5.06
CA GLY A 110 -13.52 0.55 -5.88
C GLY A 110 -13.67 1.90 -6.61
N LEU A 111 -14.65 2.72 -6.22
CA LEU A 111 -14.92 4.06 -6.76
C LEU A 111 -14.18 5.16 -5.98
N GLY A 112 -13.56 4.84 -4.84
CA GLY A 112 -12.78 5.76 -4.02
C GLY A 112 -11.35 5.99 -4.56
N LYS A 113 -10.88 7.24 -4.54
CA LYS A 113 -9.49 7.56 -4.92
C LYS A 113 -8.50 6.97 -3.89
N VAL A 114 -7.61 6.10 -4.33
CA VAL A 114 -6.41 5.72 -3.58
C VAL A 114 -5.31 6.68 -3.99
N ASN A 115 -4.98 7.67 -3.14
CA ASN A 115 -3.82 8.52 -3.37
C ASN A 115 -2.58 7.71 -3.05
N VAL A 116 -1.93 7.19 -4.09
CA VAL A 116 -0.61 6.57 -3.98
C VAL A 116 0.40 7.60 -4.44
N ASP A 117 1.13 8.23 -3.52
CA ASP A 117 2.30 9.03 -3.87
C ASP A 117 3.37 8.08 -4.43
N HIS A 118 3.71 8.23 -5.71
CA HIS A 118 4.81 7.52 -6.34
C HIS A 118 5.99 8.48 -6.53
N THR A 119 6.97 8.41 -5.64
CA THR A 119 8.27 9.03 -5.86
C THR A 119 9.07 8.17 -6.83
N VAL A 120 9.19 8.61 -8.08
CA VAL A 120 10.03 7.96 -9.10
C VAL A 120 11.45 8.51 -8.99
N THR A 121 12.38 7.71 -8.47
CA THR A 121 13.82 8.03 -8.54
C THR A 121 14.37 7.53 -9.88
N VAL A 122 14.58 8.45 -10.82
CA VAL A 122 15.23 8.15 -12.10
C VAL A 122 16.74 8.05 -11.85
N GLN A 123 17.33 6.87 -12.04
CA GLN A 123 18.80 6.76 -12.07
C GLN A 123 19.34 7.48 -13.31
N PRO A 124 20.48 8.19 -13.20
CA PRO A 124 21.10 8.83 -14.35
C PRO A 124 21.42 7.79 -15.41
N SER A 125 21.06 8.10 -16.66
CA SER A 125 21.31 7.21 -17.79
C SER A 125 22.80 6.90 -17.92
N THR A 126 23.12 5.72 -18.48
CA THR A 126 24.50 5.29 -18.76
C THR A 126 25.28 6.36 -19.53
N THR A 127 24.61 7.11 -20.41
CA THR A 127 25.17 8.22 -21.17
C THR A 127 25.64 9.37 -20.27
N THR A 128 24.87 9.71 -19.23
CA THR A 128 25.23 10.73 -18.24
C THR A 128 26.40 10.28 -17.38
N ILE A 129 26.43 9.00 -16.98
CA ILE A 129 27.53 8.42 -16.21
C ILE A 129 28.84 8.42 -17.03
N LEU A 130 28.77 8.07 -18.31
CA LEU A 130 29.93 8.06 -19.21
C LEU A 130 30.46 9.47 -19.50
N ALA A 131 29.58 10.46 -19.64
CA ALA A 131 29.99 11.86 -19.83
C ALA A 131 30.71 12.41 -18.59
N ASP A 132 30.21 12.12 -17.39
CA ASP A 132 30.84 12.51 -16.13
C ASP A 132 32.19 11.80 -15.91
N ALA A 133 32.26 10.51 -16.22
CA ALA A 133 33.50 9.74 -16.14
C ALA A 133 34.57 10.29 -17.11
N ARG A 134 34.17 10.65 -18.34
CA ARG A 134 35.07 11.28 -19.32
C ARG A 134 35.57 12.63 -18.84
N LYS A 135 34.70 13.45 -18.25
CA LYS A 135 35.08 14.75 -17.68
C LYS A 135 36.12 14.59 -16.57
N ARG A 136 35.90 13.66 -15.64
CA ARG A 136 36.85 13.39 -14.53
C ARG A 136 38.20 12.88 -15.03
N LEU A 137 38.22 12.02 -16.06
CA LEU A 137 39.48 11.53 -16.63
C LEU A 137 40.29 12.63 -17.31
N LEU A 138 39.64 13.55 -18.02
CA LEU A 138 40.30 14.70 -18.66
C LEU A 138 40.84 15.71 -17.63
N GLU A 139 40.14 15.89 -16.51
CA GLU A 139 40.62 16.72 -15.40
C GLU A 139 41.87 16.12 -14.73
N ILE A 140 41.95 14.79 -14.62
CA ILE A 140 43.13 14.09 -14.10
C ILE A 140 44.32 14.22 -15.08
N ASP A 141 44.08 14.03 -16.39
CA ASP A 141 45.12 14.08 -17.43
C ASP A 141 45.75 15.48 -17.55
N GLY A 142 44.93 16.54 -17.44
CA GLY A 142 45.41 17.92 -17.41
C GLY A 142 46.22 18.31 -16.16
N THR A 143 46.30 17.43 -15.15
CA THR A 143 47.12 17.65 -13.95
C THR A 143 48.53 17.04 -14.10
N ILE A 144 48.75 16.14 -15.06
CA ILE A 144 50.00 15.38 -15.21
C ILE A 144 51.04 16.12 -16.08
N GLU A 145 50.64 17.09 -16.91
CA GLU A 145 51.58 17.85 -17.77
C GLU A 145 52.45 18.89 -17.02
N GLY A 146 52.35 19.00 -15.69
CA GLY A 146 53.00 20.06 -14.90
C GLY A 146 54.18 19.65 -14.00
N GLU A 147 54.54 18.37 -13.91
CA GLU A 147 55.56 17.91 -12.97
C GLU A 147 56.55 16.93 -13.63
N ILE A 148 57.36 17.45 -14.56
CA ILE A 148 58.67 16.88 -14.86
C ILE A 148 59.69 17.80 -14.18
N VAL A 149 60.03 17.44 -12.94
CA VAL A 149 61.12 18.06 -12.17
C VAL A 149 62.43 17.58 -12.79
N GLU A 150 63.19 18.51 -13.38
CA GLU A 150 64.62 18.35 -13.68
C GLU A 150 65.45 18.63 -12.42
#